data_AF-A0A2D7LLX2-F1
#
_entry.id   AF-A0A2D7LLX2-F1
#
_cell.length_a   1.000
_cell.length_b   1.000
_cell.length_c   1.000
_cell.angle_alpha   90.00
_cell.angle_beta   90.00
_cell.angle_gamma   90.00
#
_symmetry.space_group_name_H-M   'P 1'
#
loop_
_entity.id
_entity.type
_entity.pdbx_description
1 polymer ?
#
loop_
_entity_poly.entity_id
_entity_poly.type
_entity_poly.pdbx_seq_one_letter_code
_entity_poly.pdbx_strand_id
1 'polypeptide(L)' 'MMNKITTIIGCSVAISFLVGLATTLTRSTMIGFFDVLPVFILMGIAIFMMLYEAFFDKR' A
#
# COMPACT_ATOMS: atom_id res chain seq x y z
N MET A 1 -15.12 7.67 17.21
CA MET A 1 -13.66 7.89 17.29
C MET A 1 -13.00 6.53 17.18
N MET A 2 -12.34 6.24 16.05
CA MET A 2 -11.59 5.00 15.91
C MET A 2 -10.42 5.04 16.90
N ASN A 3 -10.20 3.98 17.67
CA ASN A 3 -9.04 3.93 18.56
C ASN A 3 -7.77 4.02 17.70
N LYS A 4 -6.78 4.81 18.14
CA LYS A 4 -5.47 4.91 17.46
C LYS A 4 -4.84 3.54 17.25
N ILE A 5 -5.02 2.64 18.22
CA ILE A 5 -4.57 1.24 18.14
C ILE A 5 -5.24 0.51 16.97
N THR A 6 -6.56 0.63 16.83
CA THR A 6 -7.32 0.00 15.72
C THR A 6 -6.87 0.55 14.36
N THR A 7 -6.57 1.84 14.27
CA THR A 7 -6.10 2.48 13.02
C THR A 7 -4.71 2.00 12.64
N ILE A 8 -3.79 1.88 13.61
CA ILE A 8 -2.43 1.37 13.40
C ILE A 8 -2.47 -0.10 12.95
N ILE A 9 -3.28 -0.94 13.60
CA ILE A 9 -3.42 -2.35 13.24
C ILE A 9 -4.07 -2.49 11.86
N GLY A 10 -5.11 -1.71 11.56
CA GLY A 10 -5.75 -1.71 10.24
C GLY A 10 -4.79 -1.30 9.13
N CYS A 11 -4.01 -0.23 9.34
CA CYS A 11 -3.01 0.22 8.39
C CYS A 11 -1.89 -0.79 8.19
N SER A 12 -1.39 -1.43 9.24
CA SER A 12 -0.29 -2.41 9.12
C SER A 12 -0.70 -3.65 8.32
N VAL A 13 -1.93 -4.13 8.51
CA VAL A 13 -2.49 -5.25 7.73
C VAL A 13 -2.74 -4.84 6.27
N ALA A 14 -3.24 -3.63 6.03
CA ALA A 14 -3.45 -3.13 4.67
C ALA A 14 -2.13 -2.96 3.91
N ILE A 15 -1.09 -2.42 4.56
CA ILE A 15 0.23 -2.25 3.96
C ILE A 15 0.86 -3.62 3.65
N SER A 16 0.79 -4.59 4.56
CA SER A 16 1.35 -5.92 4.30
C SER A 16 0.65 -6.62 3.14
N PHE A 17 -0.66 -6.46 3.00
CA PHE A 17 -1.43 -6.96 1.86
C PHE A 17 -1.02 -6.29 0.55
N LEU A 18 -0.94 -4.95 0.51
CA LEU A 18 -0.57 -4.20 -0.68
C LEU A 18 0.85 -4.53 -1.15
N VAL A 19 1.81 -4.64 -0.23
CA VAL A 19 3.17 -5.10 -0.55
C VAL A 19 3.15 -6.53 -1.11
N GLY A 20 2.36 -7.43 -0.50
CA GLY A 20 2.14 -8.77 -1.01
C GLY A 20 1.65 -8.78 -2.46
N LEU A 21 0.60 -8.02 -2.77
CA LEU A 21 0.07 -7.88 -4.13
C LEU A 21 1.12 -7.38 -5.13
N ALA A 22 1.87 -6.34 -4.77
CA ALA A 22 2.94 -5.79 -5.61
C ALA A 22 4.01 -6.86 -5.94
N THR A 23 4.38 -7.69 -4.96
CA THR A 23 5.36 -8.76 -5.17
C THR A 23 4.83 -9.90 -6.03
N THR A 24 3.54 -10.26 -5.92
CA THR A 24 2.91 -11.26 -6.79
C THR A 24 2.81 -10.78 -8.22
N LEU A 25 2.41 -9.52 -8.44
CA LEU A 25 2.37 -8.89 -9.77
C LEU A 25 3.76 -8.87 -10.42
N THR A 26 4.79 -8.52 -9.65
CA THR A 26 6.19 -8.54 -10.11
C THR A 26 6.69 -9.92 -10.53
N ARG A 27 6.19 -10.98 -9.89
CA ARG A 27 6.56 -12.38 -10.20
C ARG A 27 5.70 -12.98 -11.33
N SER A 28 4.72 -12.25 -11.85
CA SER A 28 3.90 -12.70 -12.97
C SER A 28 4.73 -12.80 -14.24
N THR A 29 4.64 -13.95 -14.92
CA THR A 29 5.33 -14.23 -16.19
C THR A 29 4.92 -13.29 -17.34
N MET A 30 3.85 -12.49 -17.14
CA MET A 30 3.35 -11.51 -18.09
C MET A 30 4.02 -10.13 -17.95
N ILE A 31 4.74 -9.85 -16.85
CA ILE A 31 5.26 -8.51 -16.51
C ILE A 31 6.78 -8.46 -16.69
N GLY A 32 7.26 -7.62 -17.61
CA GLY A 32 8.69 -7.36 -17.82
C GLY A 32 9.28 -6.40 -16.78
N PHE A 33 10.62 -6.26 -16.75
CA PHE A 33 11.30 -5.39 -15.78
C PHE A 33 10.87 -3.91 -15.88
N PHE A 34 10.54 -3.42 -17.07
CA PHE A 34 10.02 -2.05 -17.23
C PHE A 34 8.56 -1.90 -16.82
N ASP A 35 7.79 -2.99 -16.86
CA ASP A 35 6.37 -3.00 -16.50
C ASP A 35 6.17 -3.04 -14.98
N VAL A 36 7.21 -3.37 -14.22
CA VAL A 36 7.15 -3.41 -12.74
C VAL A 36 7.33 -2.04 -12.10
N LEU A 37 8.08 -1.13 -12.74
CA LEU A 37 8.33 0.23 -12.27
C LEU A 37 7.02 1.00 -11.98
N PRO A 38 6.06 1.09 -12.91
CA PRO A 38 4.80 1.80 -12.65
C PRO A 38 3.99 1.15 -11.53
N VAL A 39 4.05 -0.18 -11.38
CA VAL A 39 3.36 -0.89 -10.29
C VAL A 39 3.91 -0.46 -8.94
N PHE A 40 5.23 -0.43 -8.75
CA PHE A 40 5.83 0.01 -7.49
C PHE A 40 5.53 1.48 -7.16
N ILE A 41 5.52 2.35 -8.17
CA ILE A 41 5.22 3.78 -8.01
C ILE A 41 3.76 3.96 -7.57
N LEU A 42 2.80 3.33 -8.27
CA LEU A 42 1.38 3.43 -7.94
C LEU A 42 1.07 2.85 -6.55
N MET A 43 1.69 1.71 -6.23
CA MET A 43 1.53 1.07 -4.92
C MET A 43 2.13 1.91 -3.79
N GLY A 44 3.29 2.54 -4.02
CA GLY A 44 3.90 3.46 -3.06
C GLY A 44 3.03 4.71 -2.81
N ILE A 45 2.47 5.30 -3.88
CA ILE A 45 1.56 6.46 -3.76
C ILE A 45 0.28 6.08 -3.01
N ALA A 46 -0.31 4.91 -3.31
CA ALA A 46 -1.52 4.44 -2.65
C ALA A 46 -1.30 4.24 -1.14
N ILE A 47 -0.17 3.63 -0.74
CA ILE A 47 0.20 3.49 0.68
C ILE A 47 0.40 4.87 1.32
N PHE A 48 1.02 5.82 0.62
CA PHE A 48 1.25 7.16 1.13
C PHE A 48 -0.07 7.93 1.34
N MET A 49 -1.00 7.87 0.39
CA MET A 49 -2.34 8.46 0.56
C MET A 49 -3.10 7.81 1.73
N MET A 50 -3.07 6.49 1.85
CA MET A 50 -3.71 5.77 2.95
C MET A 50 -3.13 6.20 4.32
N LEU A 51 -1.81 6.32 4.42
CA LEU A 51 -1.15 6.80 5.65
C LEU A 51 -1.45 8.28 5.92
N TYR A 52 -1.50 9.11 4.88
CA TYR A 52 -1.87 10.51 5.01
C TYR A 52 -3.30 10.64 5.55
N GLU A 53 -4.27 9.91 4.99
CA GLU A 53 -5.65 9.91 5.47
C GLU A 53 -5.79 9.33 6.88
N ALA A 54 -5.09 8.25 7.19
CA ALA A 54 -5.21 7.58 8.48
C ALA A 54 -4.55 8.34 9.65
N PHE A 55 -3.51 9.15 9.38
CA PHE A 55 -2.71 9.80 10.43
C PHE A 55 -2.68 11.33 10.36
N PHE A 56 -2.78 11.91 9.16
CA PHE A 56 -2.59 13.34 8.92
C PHE A 56 -3.87 14.07 8.48
N ASP A 57 -4.85 13.38 7.88
CA ASP A 57 -6.15 13.99 7.60
C ASP A 57 -6.87 14.24 8.93
N LYS A 58 -6.88 15.51 9.29
CA LYS A 58 -7.36 16.03 10.57
C LYS A 58 -8.76 16.59 10.33
N ARG A 59 -9.72 15.68 10.17
CA ARG A 59 -11.12 16.00 10.45
C ARG A 59 -11.37 16.04 11.95
#